data_AF-X1JM09-F1
#
_entry.id   AF-X1JM09-F1
#
_cell.length_a   1.000
_cell.length_b   1.000
_cell.length_c   1.000
_cell.angle_alpha   90.00
_cell.angle_beta   90.00
_cell.angle_gamma   90.00
#
_symmetry.space_group_name_H-M   'P 1'
#
loop_
_entity.id
_entity.type
_entity.pdbx_description
1 polymer ?
#
loop_
_entity_poly.entity_id
_entity_poly.type
_entity_poly.pdbx_seq_one_letter_code
_entity_poly.pdbx_strand_id
1 'polypeptide(L)'
;MDINRNGFPRVVVTGMGALTPLGTLKEFWQGLIAGKSGVRKITNFDPQDLEVKIAGEVDFEPREHIDQKTARRMARGSQMALIAARMALEIAGFS
;
A
#
# COMPACT_ATOMS: atom_id res chain seq x y z
N MET A 1 -13.67 -8.36 -29.36
CA MET A 1 -13.45 -7.46 -28.21
C MET A 1 -14.50 -6.37 -28.30
N ASP A 2 -15.30 -6.17 -27.26
CA ASP A 2 -16.22 -5.03 -27.20
C ASP A 2 -15.39 -3.74 -27.20
N ILE A 3 -15.42 -3.05 -28.33
CA ILE A 3 -14.73 -1.78 -28.53
C ILE A 3 -15.67 -0.68 -28.03
N ASN A 4 -15.19 0.19 -27.15
CA ASN A 4 -15.96 1.34 -26.69
C ASN A 4 -16.23 2.31 -27.84
N ARG A 5 -17.20 3.22 -27.64
CA ARG A 5 -17.55 4.30 -28.60
C ARG A 5 -16.36 5.18 -29.02
N ASN A 6 -15.26 5.16 -28.28
CA ASN A 6 -14.02 5.90 -28.57
C ASN A 6 -12.97 5.10 -29.37
N GLY A 7 -13.30 3.88 -29.82
CA GLY A 7 -12.40 3.04 -30.63
C GLY A 7 -11.36 2.23 -29.84
N PHE A 8 -11.36 2.32 -28.50
CA PHE A 8 -10.43 1.58 -27.64
C PHE A 8 -11.10 0.36 -26.99
N PRO A 9 -10.35 -0.71 -26.66
CA PRO A 9 -10.86 -1.81 -25.86
C PRO A 9 -11.40 -1.34 -24.51
N ARG A 10 -12.45 -2.01 -24.01
CA ARG A 10 -12.90 -1.82 -22.63
C ARG A 10 -11.83 -2.27 -21.64
N VAL A 11 -11.50 -1.40 -20.69
CA VAL A 11 -10.59 -1.67 -19.58
C VAL A 11 -11.38 -1.58 -18.27
N VAL A 12 -11.16 -2.54 -17.37
CA VAL A 12 -11.82 -2.61 -16.06
C VAL A 12 -10.78 -2.84 -14.96
N VAL A 13 -11.12 -2.45 -13.73
CA VAL A 13 -10.31 -2.74 -12.54
C VAL A 13 -10.78 -4.07 -11.96
N THR A 14 -9.92 -5.09 -11.96
CA THR A 14 -10.24 -6.44 -11.46
C THR A 14 -9.62 -6.75 -10.10
N GLY A 15 -8.60 -5.99 -9.69
CA GLY A 15 -7.95 -6.15 -8.40
C GLY A 15 -7.32 -4.85 -7.94
N MET A 16 -7.13 -4.76 -6.62
CA MET A 16 -6.57 -3.60 -5.96
C MET A 16 -5.73 -4.06 -4.77
N GLY A 17 -4.73 -3.27 -4.41
CA GLY A 17 -3.90 -3.54 -3.26
C GLY A 17 -3.48 -2.22 -2.65
N ALA A 18 -3.45 -2.18 -1.33
CA ALA A 18 -3.11 -0.98 -0.60
C ALA A 18 -2.34 -1.34 0.66
N LEU A 19 -1.33 -0.54 0.94
CA LEU A 19 -0.58 -0.56 2.18
C LEU A 19 -0.45 0.89 2.64
N THR A 20 -1.13 1.22 3.74
CA THR A 20 -1.39 2.60 4.14
C THR A 20 -1.21 2.76 5.65
N PRO A 21 -1.20 4.00 6.18
CA PRO A 21 -1.18 4.22 7.62
C PRO A 21 -2.41 3.70 8.37
N LEU A 22 -3.47 3.36 7.64
CA LEU A 22 -4.69 2.71 8.17
C LEU A 22 -4.66 1.18 8.03
N GLY A 23 -3.56 0.61 7.54
CA GLY A 23 -3.38 -0.83 7.33
C GLY A 23 -3.45 -1.25 5.87
N THR A 24 -3.67 -2.56 5.68
CA THR A 24 -3.86 -3.22 4.38
C THR A 24 -5.21 -2.85 3.75
N LEU A 25 -5.46 -3.24 2.50
CA LEU A 25 -6.66 -2.84 1.74
C LEU A 25 -7.98 -2.92 2.53
N LYS A 26 -8.21 -4.03 3.24
CA LYS A 26 -9.45 -4.24 4.01
C LYS A 26 -9.56 -3.26 5.16
N GLU A 27 -8.47 -3.08 5.92
CA GLU A 27 -8.40 -2.21 7.09
C GLU A 27 -8.46 -0.74 6.67
N PHE A 28 -7.75 -0.40 5.60
CA PHE A 28 -7.79 0.90 4.94
C PHE A 28 -9.22 1.28 4.57
N TRP A 29 -9.95 0.40 3.88
CA TRP A 29 -11.32 0.68 3.46
C TRP A 29 -12.27 0.89 4.65
N GLN A 30 -12.19 0.01 5.65
CA GLN A 30 -13.00 0.13 6.87
C GLN A 30 -12.67 1.40 7.65
N GLY A 31 -11.38 1.73 7.78
CA GLY A 31 -10.91 2.93 8.47
C GLY A 31 -11.35 4.21 7.75
N LEU A 32 -11.27 4.21 6.42
CA LEU A 32 -11.69 5.34 5.59
C LEU A 32 -13.19 5.62 5.74
N ILE A 33 -14.04 4.59 5.65
CA ILE A 33 -15.49 4.73 5.87
C ILE A 33 -15.80 5.24 7.28
N ALA A 34 -15.05 4.75 8.28
CA ALA A 34 -15.22 5.15 9.67
C ALA A 34 -14.60 6.52 10.02
N GLY A 35 -14.01 7.23 9.06
CA GLY A 35 -13.36 8.53 9.29
C GLY A 35 -12.13 8.46 10.21
N LYS A 36 -11.45 7.30 10.26
CA LYS A 36 -10.23 7.14 11.08
C LYS A 36 -9.07 7.89 10.46
N SER A 37 -8.27 8.55 11.31
CA SER A 37 -7.00 9.14 10.91
C SER A 37 -5.86 8.14 11.11
N GLY A 38 -4.99 8.00 10.12
CA GLY A 38 -3.73 7.26 10.24
C GLY A 38 -2.55 8.11 10.71
N VAL A 39 -2.78 9.41 10.95
CA VAL A 39 -1.75 10.34 11.43
C VAL A 39 -1.51 10.12 12.92
N ARG A 40 -0.25 9.89 13.29
CA ARG A 40 0.19 9.65 14.66
C ARG A 40 1.56 10.27 14.92
N LYS A 41 2.06 10.20 16.16
CA LYS A 41 3.44 10.60 16.48
C LYS A 41 4.43 9.75 15.68
N ILE A 42 5.50 10.39 15.20
CA ILE A 42 6.58 9.70 14.47
C ILE A 42 7.24 8.67 15.39
N THR A 43 7.47 7.47 14.87
CA THR A 43 8.13 6.35 15.58
C THR A 43 9.28 5.73 14.77
N ASN A 44 9.35 5.98 13.47
CA ASN A 44 10.41 5.41 12.61
C ASN A 44 11.80 6.02 12.86
N PHE A 45 11.87 7.21 13.46
CA PHE A 45 13.10 7.91 13.83
C PHE A 45 12.81 8.92 14.95
N ASP A 46 13.85 9.49 15.58
CA ASP A 46 13.70 10.52 16.61
C ASP A 46 13.35 11.89 15.98
N PRO A 47 12.15 12.45 16.23
CA PRO A 47 11.74 13.71 15.65
C PRO A 47 12.07 14.92 16.54
N GLN A 48 12.94 14.80 17.56
CA GLN A 48 13.19 15.87 18.56
C GLN A 48 13.46 17.24 17.92
N ASP A 49 14.31 17.26 16.90
CA ASP A 49 14.78 18.47 16.20
C ASP A 49 13.87 18.91 15.04
N LEU A 50 12.75 18.20 14.80
CA LEU A 50 11.78 18.58 13.78
C LEU A 50 10.68 19.48 14.35
N GLU A 51 10.26 20.47 13.57
CA GLU A 51 9.07 21.28 13.88
C GLU A 51 7.79 20.42 13.86
N VAL A 52 7.69 19.50 12.90
CA VAL A 52 6.57 18.57 12.75
C VAL A 52 6.92 17.20 13.32
N LYS A 53 6.14 16.73 14.29
CA LYS A 53 6.38 15.49 15.05
C LYS A 53 5.34 14.40 14.81
N ILE A 54 4.53 14.56 13.77
CA ILE A 54 3.46 13.64 13.37
C ILE A 54 3.65 13.18 11.93
N ALA A 55 3.24 11.96 11.63
CA ALA A 55 3.27 11.38 10.30
C ALA A 55 2.19 10.30 10.13
N GLY A 56 1.84 10.01 8.88
CA GLY A 56 1.12 8.79 8.51
C GLY A 56 2.12 7.69 8.20
N GLU A 57 2.61 7.01 9.24
CA GLU A 57 3.58 5.93 9.06
C GLU A 57 2.88 4.63 8.63
N VAL A 58 3.52 3.89 7.72
CA VAL A 58 3.05 2.58 7.26
C VAL A 58 3.88 1.49 7.94
N ASP A 59 3.24 0.68 8.77
CA ASP A 59 3.87 -0.43 9.46
C ASP A 59 3.69 -1.72 8.68
N PHE A 60 4.80 -2.39 8.40
CA PHE A 60 4.81 -3.72 7.80
C PHE A 60 6.18 -4.36 8.09
N GLU A 61 6.21 -5.69 8.17
CA GLU A 61 7.45 -6.45 8.22
C GLU A 61 7.82 -6.93 6.80
N PRO A 62 8.87 -6.39 6.16
CA PRO A 62 9.22 -6.78 4.80
C PRO A 62 9.44 -8.28 4.63
N ARG A 63 9.92 -8.98 5.67
CA ARG A 63 10.23 -10.42 5.63
C ARG A 63 8.99 -11.32 5.54
N GLU A 64 7.81 -10.82 5.89
CA GLU A 64 6.55 -11.57 5.72
C GLU A 64 6.14 -11.67 4.25
N HIS A 65 6.72 -10.82 3.39
CA HIS A 65 6.34 -10.74 1.99
C HIS A 65 7.51 -10.93 1.02
N ILE A 66 8.73 -10.57 1.42
CA ILE A 66 9.89 -10.50 0.54
C ILE A 66 11.02 -11.30 1.19
N ASP A 67 11.75 -12.08 0.39
CA ASP A 67 12.93 -12.77 0.91
C ASP A 67 13.92 -11.75 1.50
N GLN A 68 14.60 -12.14 2.57
CA GLN A 68 15.44 -11.22 3.36
C GLN A 68 16.53 -10.55 2.51
N LYS A 69 17.11 -11.27 1.53
CA LYS A 69 18.22 -10.77 0.71
C LYS A 69 17.72 -9.70 -0.25
N THR A 70 16.57 -9.91 -0.87
CA THR A 70 15.92 -8.94 -1.76
C THR A 70 15.40 -7.75 -0.98
N ALA A 71 14.72 -7.97 0.15
CA ALA A 71 14.18 -6.90 0.99
C ALA A 71 15.27 -5.89 1.38
N ARG A 72 16.45 -6.36 1.80
CA ARG A 72 17.60 -5.50 2.17
C ARG A 72 18.15 -4.64 1.02
N ARG A 73 17.88 -5.00 -0.23
CA ARG A 73 18.34 -4.28 -1.42
C ARG A 73 17.27 -3.34 -2.00
N MET A 74 16.08 -3.32 -1.41
CA MET A 74 14.97 -2.48 -1.85
C MET A 74 14.81 -1.27 -0.92
N ALA A 75 14.50 -0.12 -1.50
CA ALA A 75 14.01 1.02 -0.72
C ALA A 75 12.65 0.66 -0.08
N ARG A 76 12.34 1.22 1.10
CA ARG A 76 11.06 0.96 1.81
C ARG A 76 9.85 1.24 0.91
N GLY A 77 9.90 2.30 0.10
CA GLY A 77 8.89 2.61 -0.93
C GLY A 77 8.67 1.47 -1.93
N SER A 78 9.76 0.89 -2.43
CA SER A 78 9.69 -0.25 -3.36
C SER A 78 9.14 -1.51 -2.71
N GLN A 79 9.46 -1.76 -1.44
CA GLN A 79 8.91 -2.88 -0.68
C GLN A 79 7.39 -2.73 -0.55
N MET A 80 6.90 -1.53 -0.17
CA MET A 80 5.47 -1.23 -0.09
C MET A 80 4.78 -1.44 -1.44
N ALA A 81 5.37 -0.93 -2.53
CA ALA A 81 4.83 -1.08 -3.87
C ALA A 81 4.71 -2.55 -4.30
N LEU A 82 5.75 -3.36 -4.05
CA LEU A 82 5.74 -4.79 -4.35
C LEU A 82 4.65 -5.53 -3.57
N ILE A 83 4.53 -5.23 -2.28
CA ILE A 83 3.53 -5.85 -1.39
C ILE A 83 2.11 -5.50 -1.86
N ALA A 84 1.83 -4.21 -2.13
CA ALA A 84 0.54 -3.78 -2.65
C ALA A 84 0.22 -4.36 -4.03
N ALA A 85 1.21 -4.45 -4.93
CA ALA A 85 1.02 -5.05 -6.25
C ALA A 85 0.65 -6.53 -6.16
N ARG A 86 1.29 -7.29 -5.26
CA ARG A 86 0.96 -8.71 -5.02
C ARG A 86 -0.48 -8.88 -4.53
N MET A 87 -0.93 -8.06 -3.58
CA MET A 87 -2.34 -8.07 -3.14
C MET A 87 -3.29 -7.82 -4.31
N ALA A 88 -2.96 -6.86 -5.19
CA ALA A 88 -3.79 -6.54 -6.33
C ALA A 88 -3.90 -7.70 -7.33
N LEU A 89 -2.79 -8.38 -7.61
CA LEU A 89 -2.76 -9.55 -8.50
C LEU A 89 -3.55 -10.72 -7.91
N GLU A 90 -3.40 -10.98 -6.61
CA GLU A 90 -4.14 -12.02 -5.90
C GLU A 90 -5.65 -11.78 -5.98
N ILE A 91 -6.12 -10.56 -5.69
CA ILE A 91 -7.55 -10.21 -5.80
C ILE A 91 -8.04 -10.30 -7.26
N ALA A 92 -7.20 -9.93 -8.22
CA ALA A 92 -7.52 -10.06 -9.64
C ALA A 92 -7.56 -11.51 -10.15
N GLY A 93 -7.15 -12.49 -9.32
CA GLY A 93 -7.08 -13.90 -9.70
C GLY A 93 -5.90 -14.23 -10.64
N PHE A 94 -4.86 -13.39 -10.64
CA PHE A 94 -3.63 -13.65 -11.39
C PHE A 94 -2.60 -14.29 -10.46
N SER A 95 -2.24 -15.54 -10.74
CA SER A 95 -1.23 -16.35 -10.03
C SER A 95 0.13 -16.31 -10.71
#